data_AF-A0A3R9LTS2-F1
#
_entry.id   AF-A0A3R9LTS2-F1
#
_cell.length_a   1.000
_cell.length_b   1.000
_cell.length_c   1.000
_cell.angle_alpha   90.00
_cell.angle_beta   90.00
_cell.angle_gamma   90.00
#
_symmetry.space_group_name_H-M   'P 1'
#
loop_
_entity.id
_entity.type
_entity.pdbx_description
1 polymer ?
#
loop_
_entity_poly.entity_id
_entity_poly.type
_entity_poly.pdbx_seq_one_letter_code
_entity_poly.pdbx_strand_id
1 'polypeptide(L)'
;MKLIEQYLYVIEQNLPYKGREDIISELRSLILDEIEEKYGPEPTEEQVEKAIQAYGSPREVANRYRNGHVVIGSSYTDLFFFINKIILLSLTIAFSVVFTIELFSTAHTTNEFFIRLVNVPLQILTAALSAIGMQTIVFILITRYFGEQQMNFEENWSPKKLKDIEIGPKPNSKLESILSIIFISVAIVVLNAAPEIILLLESSFQLSGITLTHTINVNVLKGYILFISAVWLAEIMYHIVNLLVGVKTKKIALYELIVKAATLILAVIIITDTNLYVGTTSLLGIRAIFVLIAILALIEVVSKTMKFIKYYLLKSYSSR
;
A
#
# COMPACT_ATOMS: atom_id res chain seq x y z
N MET A 1 -7.93 -41.99 -34.38
CA MET A 1 -7.10 -40.91 -33.79
C MET A 1 -7.59 -39.47 -34.01
N LYS A 2 -8.41 -39.16 -35.04
CA LYS A 2 -8.92 -37.79 -35.32
C LYS A 2 -9.60 -37.09 -34.12
N LEU A 3 -10.33 -37.84 -33.28
CA LEU A 3 -11.03 -37.28 -32.12
C LEU A 3 -10.06 -36.72 -31.05
N ILE A 4 -8.92 -37.40 -30.85
CA ILE A 4 -7.86 -36.94 -29.92
C ILE A 4 -7.23 -35.65 -30.44
N GLU A 5 -6.95 -35.57 -31.74
CA GLU A 5 -6.42 -34.35 -32.38
C GLU A 5 -7.37 -33.15 -32.19
N GLN A 6 -8.67 -33.38 -32.39
CA GLN A 6 -9.68 -32.34 -32.21
C GLN A 6 -9.79 -31.92 -30.74
N TYR A 7 -9.71 -32.87 -29.81
CA TYR A 7 -9.73 -32.60 -28.39
C TYR A 7 -8.53 -31.76 -27.95
N LEU A 8 -7.32 -32.16 -28.34
CA LEU A 8 -6.07 -31.43 -28.08
C LEU A 8 -6.07 -30.05 -28.71
N TYR A 9 -6.57 -29.91 -29.94
CA TYR A 9 -6.70 -28.61 -30.60
C TYR A 9 -7.58 -27.65 -29.79
N VAL A 10 -8.73 -28.12 -29.28
CA VAL A 10 -9.60 -27.28 -28.45
C VAL A 10 -8.94 -26.95 -27.11
N ILE A 11 -8.18 -27.87 -26.51
CA ILE A 11 -7.40 -27.59 -25.29
C ILE A 11 -6.37 -26.49 -25.58
N GLU A 12 -5.62 -26.59 -26.68
CA GLU A 12 -4.57 -25.63 -27.07
C GLU A 12 -5.11 -24.20 -27.17
N GLN A 13 -6.30 -24.03 -27.75
CA GLN A 13 -6.97 -22.71 -27.86
C GLN A 13 -7.33 -22.09 -26.51
N ASN A 14 -7.39 -22.89 -25.44
CA ASN A 14 -7.72 -22.42 -24.09
C ASN A 14 -6.47 -22.26 -23.19
N LEU A 15 -5.28 -22.68 -23.64
CA LEU A 15 -4.02 -22.58 -22.91
C LEU A 15 -3.35 -21.19 -23.03
N PRO A 16 -2.52 -20.78 -22.06
CA PRO A 16 -1.65 -19.61 -22.20
C PRO A 16 -0.70 -19.76 -23.39
N TYR A 17 -0.43 -18.68 -24.11
CA TYR A 17 0.47 -18.71 -25.29
C TYR A 17 1.87 -19.27 -24.99
N LYS A 18 2.40 -19.01 -23.79
CA LYS A 18 3.73 -19.47 -23.40
C LYS A 18 3.67 -20.92 -22.92
N GLY A 19 4.41 -21.81 -23.57
CA GLY A 19 4.51 -23.23 -23.20
C GLY A 19 3.34 -24.10 -23.65
N ARG A 20 2.38 -23.58 -24.44
CA ARG A 20 1.24 -24.38 -24.92
C ARG A 20 1.66 -25.58 -25.77
N GLU A 21 2.70 -25.44 -26.59
CA GLU A 21 3.17 -26.53 -27.46
C GLU A 21 3.74 -27.69 -26.62
N ASP A 22 4.54 -27.37 -25.61
CA ASP A 22 5.09 -28.35 -24.68
C ASP A 22 3.97 -29.05 -23.90
N ILE A 23 3.01 -28.29 -23.37
CA ILE A 23 1.85 -28.83 -22.63
C ILE A 23 1.01 -29.75 -23.52
N ILE A 24 0.76 -29.36 -24.78
CA ILE A 24 -0.02 -30.17 -25.73
C ILE A 24 0.74 -31.43 -26.13
N SER A 25 2.06 -31.34 -26.31
CA SER A 25 2.89 -32.51 -26.59
C SER A 25 2.87 -33.50 -25.42
N GLU A 26 2.99 -33.01 -24.18
CA GLU A 26 2.92 -33.83 -22.97
C GLU A 26 1.54 -34.48 -22.81
N LEU A 27 0.47 -33.70 -22.93
CA LEU A 27 -0.92 -34.20 -22.86
C LEU A 27 -1.20 -35.24 -23.94
N ARG A 28 -0.69 -35.04 -25.15
CA ARG A 28 -0.82 -36.01 -26.24
C ARG A 28 -0.19 -37.33 -25.85
N SER A 29 1.06 -37.32 -25.38
CA SER A 29 1.76 -38.54 -24.95
C SER A 29 1.01 -39.24 -23.84
N LEU A 30 0.61 -38.52 -22.79
CA LEU A 30 -0.14 -39.08 -21.66
C LEU A 30 -1.45 -39.76 -22.08
N ILE A 31 -2.25 -39.09 -22.92
CA ILE A 31 -3.54 -39.64 -23.38
C ILE A 31 -3.33 -40.88 -24.26
N LEU A 32 -2.31 -40.88 -25.12
CA LEU A 32 -2.01 -42.02 -25.99
C LEU A 32 -1.51 -43.22 -25.18
N ASP A 33 -0.58 -43.00 -24.26
CA ASP A 33 -0.01 -44.04 -23.40
C ASP A 33 -1.11 -44.69 -22.54
N GLU A 34 -2.01 -43.90 -21.95
CA GLU A 34 -3.10 -44.42 -21.11
C GLU A 34 -4.15 -45.19 -21.94
N ILE A 35 -4.44 -44.75 -23.16
CA ILE A 35 -5.32 -45.48 -24.08
C ILE A 35 -4.70 -46.82 -24.48
N GLU A 36 -3.40 -46.83 -24.82
CA GLU A 36 -2.69 -48.05 -25.21
C GLU A 36 -2.58 -49.04 -24.05
N GLU A 37 -2.30 -48.59 -22.84
CA GLU A 37 -2.24 -49.44 -21.64
C GLU A 37 -3.59 -50.10 -21.34
N LYS A 38 -4.70 -49.37 -21.52
CA LYS A 38 -6.03 -49.82 -21.10
C LYS A 38 -6.80 -50.58 -22.17
N TYR A 39 -6.59 -50.24 -23.44
CA TYR A 39 -7.36 -50.75 -24.57
C TYR A 39 -6.51 -51.42 -25.65
N GLY A 40 -5.17 -51.35 -25.55
CA GLY A 40 -4.23 -51.91 -26.51
C GLY A 40 -3.93 -50.96 -27.68
N PRO A 41 -3.09 -51.41 -28.64
CA PRO A 41 -2.56 -50.55 -29.73
C PRO A 41 -3.60 -50.13 -30.77
N GLU A 42 -4.74 -50.82 -30.86
CA GLU A 42 -5.84 -50.49 -31.78
C GLU A 42 -7.18 -50.34 -31.04
N PRO A 43 -7.37 -49.24 -30.30
CA PRO A 43 -8.61 -48.97 -29.57
C PRO A 43 -9.76 -48.64 -30.53
N THR A 44 -10.97 -49.06 -30.18
CA THR A 44 -12.18 -48.68 -30.92
C THR A 44 -12.54 -47.21 -30.67
N GLU A 45 -13.34 -46.62 -31.56
CA GLU A 45 -13.75 -45.22 -31.45
C GLU A 45 -14.51 -44.92 -30.13
N GLU A 46 -15.35 -45.86 -29.67
CA GLU A 46 -16.06 -45.77 -28.39
C GLU A 46 -15.12 -45.83 -27.17
N GLN A 47 -14.01 -46.57 -27.26
CA GLN A 47 -13.00 -46.62 -26.21
C GLN A 47 -12.22 -45.31 -26.13
N VAL A 48 -11.89 -44.72 -27.28
CA VAL A 48 -11.26 -43.39 -27.36
C VAL A 48 -12.19 -42.31 -26.79
N GLU A 49 -13.49 -42.37 -27.08
CA GLU A 49 -14.46 -41.43 -26.52
C GLU A 49 -14.55 -41.55 -24.99
N LYS A 50 -14.62 -42.78 -24.46
CA LYS A 50 -14.61 -43.02 -23.00
C LYS A 50 -13.33 -42.52 -22.34
N ALA A 51 -12.18 -42.68 -22.97
CA ALA A 51 -10.91 -42.17 -22.47
C ALA A 51 -10.90 -40.64 -22.42
N ILE A 52 -11.33 -39.97 -23.49
CA ILE A 52 -11.43 -38.50 -23.53
C ILE A 52 -12.44 -37.98 -22.48
N GLN A 53 -13.59 -38.65 -22.33
CA GLN A 53 -14.58 -38.27 -21.32
C GLN A 53 -14.03 -38.37 -19.89
N ALA A 54 -13.15 -39.35 -19.61
CA ALA A 54 -12.52 -39.49 -18.30
C ALA A 54 -11.60 -38.30 -17.94
N TYR A 55 -11.03 -37.63 -18.95
CA TYR A 55 -10.25 -36.40 -18.76
C TYR A 55 -11.12 -35.15 -18.52
N GLY A 56 -12.39 -35.17 -18.91
CA GLY A 56 -13.31 -34.05 -18.76
C GLY A 56 -13.31 -33.08 -19.94
N SER A 57 -13.95 -31.92 -19.78
CA SER A 57 -14.08 -30.95 -20.86
C SER A 57 -12.73 -30.31 -21.22
N PRO A 58 -12.48 -29.91 -22.49
CA PRO A 58 -11.24 -29.25 -22.89
C PRO A 58 -10.87 -28.02 -22.02
N ARG A 59 -11.89 -27.28 -21.54
CA ARG A 59 -11.70 -26.13 -20.66
C ARG A 59 -11.23 -26.54 -19.26
N GLU A 60 -11.78 -27.61 -18.69
CA GLU A 60 -11.35 -28.12 -17.38
C GLU A 60 -9.91 -28.63 -17.45
N VAL A 61 -9.54 -29.32 -18.52
CA VAL A 61 -8.15 -29.77 -18.74
C VAL A 61 -7.22 -28.58 -18.89
N ALA A 62 -7.53 -27.61 -19.75
CA ALA A 62 -6.69 -26.42 -19.93
C ALA A 62 -6.51 -25.62 -18.63
N ASN A 63 -7.55 -25.54 -17.79
CA ASN A 63 -7.48 -24.85 -16.50
C ASN A 63 -6.51 -25.50 -15.51
N ARG A 64 -6.29 -26.81 -15.57
CA ARG A 64 -5.29 -27.50 -14.73
C ARG A 64 -3.87 -27.02 -15.01
N TYR A 65 -3.60 -26.60 -16.25
CA TYR A 65 -2.29 -26.08 -16.67
C TYR A 65 -2.20 -24.56 -16.62
N ARG A 66 -3.29 -23.85 -16.35
CA ARG A 66 -3.25 -22.44 -15.97
C ARG A 66 -2.77 -22.32 -14.53
N ASN A 67 -1.47 -22.49 -14.30
CA ASN A 67 -0.84 -22.03 -13.06
C ASN A 67 -1.30 -20.59 -12.81
N GLY A 68 -2.03 -20.37 -11.72
CA GLY A 68 -2.93 -19.24 -11.50
C GLY A 68 -2.40 -17.90 -12.03
N HIS A 69 -2.89 -17.48 -13.19
CA HIS A 69 -2.71 -16.11 -13.67
C HIS A 69 -3.70 -15.20 -12.93
N VAL A 70 -3.56 -15.16 -11.60
CA VAL A 70 -4.32 -14.25 -10.75
C VAL A 70 -3.72 -12.85 -10.87
N VAL A 71 -4.59 -11.86 -11.09
CA VAL A 71 -4.21 -10.45 -11.25
C VAL A 71 -3.58 -9.93 -9.95
N ILE A 72 -4.12 -10.36 -8.81
CA ILE A 72 -3.59 -10.12 -7.48
C ILE A 72 -3.40 -11.49 -6.83
N GLY A 73 -2.17 -11.81 -6.42
CA GLY A 73 -1.85 -13.11 -5.83
C GLY A 73 -2.69 -13.38 -4.59
N SER A 74 -3.07 -14.64 -4.39
CA SER A 74 -3.94 -15.08 -3.30
C SER A 74 -3.49 -14.57 -1.93
N SER A 75 -2.18 -14.60 -1.67
CA SER A 75 -1.53 -14.11 -0.45
C SER A 75 -1.65 -12.60 -0.21
N TYR A 76 -1.97 -11.81 -1.23
CA TYR A 76 -2.13 -10.35 -1.14
C TYR A 76 -3.60 -9.91 -1.00
N THR A 77 -4.56 -10.84 -1.12
CA THR A 77 -6.00 -10.53 -1.24
C THR A 77 -6.56 -9.86 0.02
N ASP A 78 -6.28 -10.40 1.21
CA ASP A 78 -6.78 -9.84 2.46
C ASP A 78 -6.21 -8.44 2.72
N LEU A 79 -4.92 -8.26 2.43
CA LEU A 79 -4.26 -6.97 2.51
C LEU A 79 -4.89 -5.96 1.55
N PHE A 80 -5.16 -6.36 0.31
CA PHE A 80 -5.78 -5.50 -0.69
C PHE A 80 -7.12 -4.94 -0.20
N PHE A 81 -8.01 -5.80 0.31
CA PHE A 81 -9.30 -5.36 0.84
C PHE A 81 -9.16 -4.54 2.13
N PHE A 82 -8.18 -4.87 2.96
CA PHE A 82 -7.89 -4.12 4.17
C PHE A 82 -7.47 -2.67 3.85
N ILE A 83 -6.55 -2.47 2.90
CA ILE A 83 -6.12 -1.14 2.47
C ILE A 83 -7.29 -0.38 1.82
N ASN A 84 -8.13 -1.04 1.01
CA ASN A 84 -9.31 -0.39 0.42
C ASN A 84 -10.26 0.18 1.49
N LYS A 85 -10.48 -0.55 2.60
CA LYS A 85 -11.30 -0.07 3.72
C LYS A 85 -10.68 1.18 4.36
N ILE A 86 -9.35 1.19 4.54
CA ILE A 86 -8.65 2.36 5.09
C ILE A 86 -8.74 3.56 4.15
N ILE A 87 -8.56 3.36 2.83
CA ILE A 87 -8.68 4.41 1.82
C ILE A 87 -10.09 5.03 1.88
N LEU A 88 -11.15 4.21 1.82
CA LEU A 88 -12.53 4.70 1.84
C LEU A 88 -12.88 5.43 3.13
N LEU A 89 -12.43 4.91 4.28
CA LEU A 89 -12.64 5.56 5.57
C LEU A 89 -11.92 6.91 5.63
N SER A 90 -10.65 6.95 5.23
CA SER A 90 -9.84 8.16 5.27
C SER A 90 -10.35 9.24 4.32
N LEU A 91 -10.75 8.86 3.10
CA LEU A 91 -11.35 9.79 2.14
C LEU A 91 -12.68 10.35 2.66
N THR A 92 -13.55 9.49 3.20
CA THR A 92 -14.82 9.94 3.80
C THR A 92 -14.58 10.97 4.90
N ILE A 93 -13.69 10.66 5.87
CA ILE A 93 -13.36 11.59 6.96
C ILE A 93 -12.78 12.89 6.40
N ALA A 94 -11.81 12.81 5.49
CA ALA A 94 -11.14 13.99 4.96
C ALA A 94 -12.08 14.92 4.20
N PHE A 95 -12.89 14.39 3.28
CA PHE A 95 -13.85 15.20 2.53
C PHE A 95 -14.98 15.73 3.42
N SER A 96 -15.38 15.00 4.47
CA SER A 96 -16.31 15.54 5.48
C SER A 96 -15.71 16.73 6.24
N VAL A 97 -14.43 16.67 6.61
CA VAL A 97 -13.72 17.78 7.26
C VAL A 97 -13.64 18.98 6.32
N VAL A 98 -13.22 18.77 5.06
CA VAL A 98 -13.17 19.85 4.05
C VAL A 98 -14.54 20.49 3.86
N PHE A 99 -15.59 19.67 3.69
CA PHE A 99 -16.96 20.17 3.56
C PHE A 99 -17.40 20.99 4.77
N THR A 100 -17.08 20.52 5.99
CA THR A 100 -17.41 21.23 7.23
C THR A 100 -16.72 22.59 7.28
N ILE A 101 -15.44 22.65 6.93
CA ILE A 101 -14.69 23.91 6.88
C ILE A 101 -15.30 24.86 5.86
N GLU A 102 -15.58 24.38 4.64
CA GLU A 102 -16.22 25.19 3.59
C GLU A 102 -17.55 25.75 4.09
N LEU A 103 -18.40 24.94 4.74
CA LEU A 103 -19.69 25.36 5.26
C LEU A 103 -19.60 26.53 6.26
N PHE A 104 -18.59 26.55 7.12
CA PHE A 104 -18.43 27.60 8.14
C PHE A 104 -17.59 28.79 7.68
N SER A 105 -16.79 28.63 6.63
CA SER A 105 -15.85 29.67 6.16
C SER A 105 -16.46 30.69 5.20
N THR A 106 -17.54 30.34 4.49
CA THR A 106 -18.18 31.22 3.50
C THR A 106 -19.69 31.23 3.66
N ALA A 107 -20.32 32.38 3.41
CA ALA A 107 -21.77 32.44 3.31
C ALA A 107 -22.21 31.68 2.03
N HIS A 108 -23.10 30.71 2.21
CA HIS A 108 -23.62 29.89 1.10
C HIS A 108 -25.09 30.25 0.85
N THR A 109 -25.45 30.37 -0.43
CA THR A 109 -26.87 30.33 -0.82
C THR A 109 -27.42 28.91 -0.67
N THR A 110 -28.74 28.78 -0.54
CA THR A 110 -29.40 27.46 -0.48
C THR A 110 -29.03 26.57 -1.66
N ASN A 111 -28.89 27.14 -2.86
CA ASN A 111 -28.53 26.40 -4.06
C ASN A 111 -27.07 25.89 -4.02
N GLU A 112 -26.13 26.73 -3.59
CA GLU A 112 -24.71 26.34 -3.43
C GLU A 112 -24.53 25.23 -2.41
N PHE A 113 -25.27 25.28 -1.29
CA PHE A 113 -25.28 24.22 -0.29
C PHE A 113 -25.70 22.87 -0.91
N PHE A 114 -26.81 22.83 -1.65
CA PHE A 114 -27.28 21.60 -2.29
C PHE A 114 -26.29 21.06 -3.32
N ILE A 115 -25.70 21.95 -4.15
CA ILE A 115 -24.67 21.56 -5.12
C ILE A 115 -23.47 20.93 -4.40
N ARG A 116 -23.00 21.55 -3.31
CA ARG A 116 -21.86 21.05 -2.52
C ARG A 116 -22.18 19.71 -1.86
N LEU A 117 -23.38 19.56 -1.30
CA LEU A 117 -23.83 18.33 -0.67
C LEU A 117 -23.81 17.14 -1.65
N VAL A 118 -24.22 17.36 -2.90
CA VAL A 118 -24.18 16.33 -3.96
C VAL A 118 -22.76 16.09 -4.47
N ASN A 119 -21.91 17.12 -4.51
CA ASN A 119 -20.55 17.02 -5.01
C ASN A 119 -19.61 16.25 -4.07
N VAL A 120 -19.81 16.29 -2.76
CA VAL A 120 -18.92 15.59 -1.80
C VAL A 120 -18.85 14.08 -2.06
N PRO A 121 -19.98 13.34 -2.18
CA PRO A 121 -19.94 11.93 -2.57
C PRO A 121 -19.23 11.67 -3.91
N LEU A 122 -19.39 12.56 -4.89
CA LEU A 122 -18.73 12.43 -6.20
C LEU A 122 -17.21 12.63 -6.09
N GLN A 123 -16.76 13.57 -5.26
CA GLN A 123 -15.33 13.77 -4.97
C GLN A 123 -14.73 12.56 -4.24
N ILE A 124 -15.45 12.00 -3.27
CA ILE A 124 -15.02 10.77 -2.59
C ILE A 124 -14.92 9.61 -3.60
N LEU A 125 -15.91 9.44 -4.47
CA LEU A 125 -15.91 8.38 -5.47
C LEU A 125 -14.75 8.53 -6.46
N THR A 126 -14.53 9.72 -7.00
CA THR A 126 -13.43 9.99 -7.95
C THR A 126 -12.05 9.80 -7.31
N ALA A 127 -11.88 10.27 -6.07
CA ALA A 127 -10.64 10.05 -5.31
C ALA A 127 -10.44 8.57 -4.98
N ALA A 128 -11.50 7.84 -4.59
CA ALA A 128 -11.44 6.42 -4.29
C ALA A 128 -11.08 5.59 -5.52
N LEU A 129 -11.71 5.85 -6.67
CA LEU A 129 -11.39 5.18 -7.94
C LEU A 129 -9.91 5.41 -8.32
N SER A 130 -9.42 6.63 -8.17
CA SER A 130 -8.03 6.97 -8.46
C SER A 130 -7.05 6.24 -7.52
N ALA A 131 -7.32 6.28 -6.20
CA ALA A 131 -6.47 5.68 -5.19
C ALA A 131 -6.48 4.14 -5.27
N ILE A 132 -7.65 3.52 -5.36
CA ILE A 132 -7.81 2.07 -5.51
C ILE A 132 -7.23 1.61 -6.85
N GLY A 133 -7.41 2.39 -7.92
CA GLY A 133 -6.83 2.09 -9.23
C GLY A 133 -5.31 2.05 -9.18
N MET A 134 -4.67 3.08 -8.63
CA MET A 134 -3.21 3.12 -8.46
C MET A 134 -2.71 1.99 -7.55
N GLN A 135 -3.39 1.77 -6.42
CA GLN A 135 -3.08 0.65 -5.52
C GLN A 135 -3.16 -0.68 -6.26
N THR A 136 -4.22 -0.91 -7.04
CA THR A 136 -4.41 -2.15 -7.81
C THR A 136 -3.24 -2.39 -8.74
N ILE A 137 -2.76 -1.36 -9.44
CA ILE A 137 -1.56 -1.44 -10.28
C ILE A 137 -0.35 -1.88 -9.45
N VAL A 138 -0.13 -1.30 -8.28
CA VAL A 138 0.97 -1.69 -7.38
C VAL A 138 0.87 -3.17 -6.99
N PHE A 139 -0.32 -3.66 -6.61
CA PHE A 139 -0.52 -5.06 -6.26
C PHE A 139 -0.32 -6.02 -7.43
N ILE A 140 -0.72 -5.61 -8.64
CA ILE A 140 -0.44 -6.35 -9.87
C ILE A 140 1.07 -6.45 -10.10
N LEU A 141 1.79 -5.33 -9.97
CA LEU A 141 3.25 -5.31 -10.13
C LEU A 141 3.93 -6.19 -9.07
N ILE A 142 3.50 -6.11 -7.81
CA ILE A 142 4.03 -6.95 -6.73
C ILE A 142 3.82 -8.42 -7.06
N THR A 143 2.59 -8.80 -7.41
CA THR A 143 2.23 -10.18 -7.77
C THR A 143 3.08 -10.68 -8.94
N ARG A 144 3.30 -9.85 -9.96
CA ARG A 144 4.02 -10.21 -11.19
C ARG A 144 5.53 -10.33 -11.01
N TYR A 145 6.15 -9.47 -10.19
CA TYR A 145 7.60 -9.42 -10.03
C TYR A 145 8.13 -10.19 -8.82
N PHE A 146 7.35 -10.29 -7.74
CA PHE A 146 7.76 -10.96 -6.50
C PHE A 146 7.14 -12.35 -6.34
N GLY A 147 6.09 -12.68 -7.11
CA GLY A 147 5.39 -13.96 -7.07
C GLY A 147 4.57 -14.18 -5.78
N GLU A 148 3.85 -15.30 -5.70
CA GLU A 148 3.05 -15.66 -4.52
C GLU A 148 3.91 -16.22 -3.36
N GLN A 149 5.09 -16.77 -3.67
CA GLN A 149 5.95 -17.48 -2.71
C GLN A 149 6.58 -16.60 -1.62
N GLN A 150 6.64 -15.27 -1.79
CA GLN A 150 7.34 -14.41 -0.82
C GLN A 150 6.57 -14.12 0.48
N MET A 151 5.26 -14.38 0.53
CA MET A 151 4.47 -14.27 1.76
C MET A 151 3.89 -15.61 2.25
N ASN A 152 4.28 -16.74 1.64
CA ASN A 152 4.07 -18.05 2.25
C ASN A 152 5.13 -18.24 3.36
N PHE A 153 4.94 -17.52 4.47
CA PHE A 153 5.86 -17.55 5.62
C PHE A 153 5.98 -18.93 6.27
N GLU A 154 5.12 -19.88 5.89
CA GLU A 154 5.04 -21.22 6.46
C GLU A 154 5.78 -22.29 5.65
N GLU A 155 5.99 -22.11 4.34
CA GLU A 155 6.30 -23.23 3.43
C GLU A 155 7.72 -23.79 3.57
N ASN A 156 8.59 -23.10 4.32
CA ASN A 156 9.91 -23.61 4.72
C ASN A 156 10.23 -23.31 6.19
N TRP A 157 9.22 -23.38 7.06
CA TRP A 157 9.45 -23.18 8.49
C TRP A 157 10.25 -24.35 9.08
N SER A 158 11.35 -24.05 9.79
CA SER A 158 12.04 -25.05 10.61
C SER A 158 12.58 -24.38 11.87
N PRO A 159 12.61 -25.08 13.02
CA PRO A 159 13.14 -24.53 14.27
C PRO A 159 14.60 -24.06 14.17
N LYS A 160 15.39 -24.59 13.23
CA LYS A 160 16.77 -24.15 12.99
C LYS A 160 16.83 -22.70 12.50
N LYS A 161 15.84 -22.23 11.74
CA LYS A 161 15.76 -20.84 11.26
C LYS A 161 15.49 -19.83 12.39
N LEU A 162 15.02 -20.28 13.56
CA LEU A 162 14.85 -19.41 14.74
C LEU A 162 16.21 -18.95 15.31
N LYS A 163 17.29 -19.71 15.08
CA LYS A 163 18.63 -19.38 15.58
C LYS A 163 19.22 -18.13 14.93
N ASP A 164 18.80 -17.84 13.69
CA ASP A 164 19.27 -16.68 12.91
C ASP A 164 18.38 -15.45 13.07
N ILE A 165 17.23 -15.58 13.77
CA ILE A 165 16.34 -14.45 14.04
C ILE A 165 16.88 -13.68 15.23
N GLU A 166 17.52 -12.53 14.95
CA GLU A 166 17.91 -11.59 15.97
C GLU A 166 16.68 -11.03 16.69
N ILE A 167 16.58 -11.28 18.01
CA ILE A 167 15.56 -10.63 18.86
C ILE A 167 15.82 -9.11 18.85
N GLY A 168 15.09 -8.40 18.00
CA GLY A 168 15.10 -6.95 17.84
C GLY A 168 14.10 -6.23 18.75
N PRO A 169 13.95 -4.90 18.60
CA PRO A 169 12.93 -4.15 19.32
C PRO A 169 11.53 -4.61 18.87
N LYS A 170 10.57 -4.58 19.80
CA LYS A 170 9.17 -4.89 19.48
C LYS A 170 8.68 -3.99 18.33
N PRO A 171 7.95 -4.54 17.35
CA PRO A 171 7.29 -3.74 16.32
C PRO A 171 6.24 -2.81 16.96
N ASN A 172 5.84 -1.78 16.23
CA ASN A 172 4.75 -0.90 16.68
C ASN A 172 3.45 -1.72 16.70
N SER A 173 2.50 -1.32 17.56
CA SER A 173 1.27 -2.10 17.68
C SER A 173 0.45 -2.04 16.38
N LYS A 174 -0.35 -3.09 16.11
CA LYS A 174 -1.21 -3.11 14.93
C LYS A 174 -2.19 -1.93 14.94
N LEU A 175 -2.82 -1.68 16.09
CA LEU A 175 -3.78 -0.57 16.26
C LEU A 175 -3.13 0.79 16.02
N GLU A 176 -1.93 1.02 16.58
CA GLU A 176 -1.15 2.24 16.33
C GLU A 176 -0.88 2.42 14.84
N SER A 177 -0.45 1.37 14.13
CA SER A 177 -0.17 1.45 12.70
C SER A 177 -1.42 1.77 11.87
N ILE A 178 -2.56 1.19 12.22
CA ILE A 178 -3.84 1.46 11.54
C ILE A 178 -4.27 2.90 11.76
N LEU A 179 -4.23 3.37 13.01
CA LEU A 179 -4.57 4.75 13.35
C LEU A 179 -3.64 5.73 12.63
N SER A 180 -2.33 5.48 12.63
CA SER A 180 -1.37 6.32 11.91
C SER A 180 -1.69 6.41 10.42
N ILE A 181 -1.99 5.28 9.76
CA ILE A 181 -2.35 5.32 8.33
C ILE A 181 -3.60 6.17 8.10
N ILE A 182 -4.65 6.01 8.92
CA ILE A 182 -5.89 6.80 8.80
C ILE A 182 -5.60 8.29 9.00
N PHE A 183 -4.95 8.66 10.11
CA PHE A 183 -4.67 10.06 10.42
C PHE A 183 -3.78 10.73 9.37
N ILE A 184 -2.72 10.05 8.93
CA ILE A 184 -1.81 10.58 7.91
C ILE A 184 -2.55 10.72 6.57
N SER A 185 -3.35 9.72 6.18
CA SER A 185 -4.13 9.78 4.93
C SER A 185 -5.13 10.94 4.94
N VAL A 186 -5.84 11.14 6.05
CA VAL A 186 -6.74 12.28 6.25
C VAL A 186 -5.96 13.60 6.14
N ALA A 187 -4.82 13.70 6.83
CA ALA A 187 -4.00 14.91 6.83
C ALA A 187 -3.47 15.26 5.43
N ILE A 188 -3.03 14.26 4.64
CA ILE A 188 -2.62 14.46 3.23
C ILE A 188 -3.78 15.09 2.44
N VAL A 189 -4.96 14.49 2.48
CA VAL A 189 -6.11 14.95 1.70
C VAL A 189 -6.54 16.35 2.12
N VAL A 190 -6.67 16.59 3.43
CA VAL A 190 -7.07 17.90 3.96
C VAL A 190 -6.07 19.00 3.57
N LEU A 191 -4.76 18.77 3.74
CA LEU A 191 -3.75 19.77 3.39
C LEU A 191 -3.66 20.05 1.89
N ASN A 192 -3.89 19.05 1.04
CA ASN A 192 -3.86 19.26 -0.42
C ASN A 192 -5.15 19.92 -0.93
N ALA A 193 -6.31 19.56 -0.36
CA ALA A 193 -7.60 20.09 -0.79
C ALA A 193 -7.90 21.49 -0.22
N ALA A 194 -7.50 21.74 1.03
CA ALA A 194 -7.77 22.98 1.74
C ALA A 194 -6.50 23.48 2.48
N PRO A 195 -5.42 23.83 1.77
CA PRO A 195 -4.18 24.33 2.38
C PRO A 195 -4.40 25.59 3.23
N GLU A 196 -5.44 26.36 2.94
CA GLU A 196 -5.86 27.53 3.70
C GLU A 196 -6.34 27.19 5.12
N ILE A 197 -6.57 25.91 5.46
CA ILE A 197 -6.90 25.45 6.83
C ILE A 197 -5.84 25.89 7.86
N ILE A 198 -4.60 26.07 7.42
CA ILE A 198 -3.50 26.58 8.26
C ILE A 198 -3.77 28.03 8.72
N LEU A 199 -4.46 28.84 7.91
CA LEU A 199 -4.85 30.20 8.31
C LEU A 199 -5.96 30.19 9.38
N LEU A 200 -6.84 29.18 9.39
CA LEU A 200 -7.82 29.01 10.47
C LEU A 200 -7.14 28.66 11.80
N LEU A 201 -6.07 27.85 11.75
CA LEU A 201 -5.23 27.60 12.92
C LEU A 201 -4.57 28.89 13.42
N GLU A 202 -4.07 29.74 12.52
CA GLU A 202 -3.56 31.08 12.88
C GLU A 202 -4.61 31.93 13.59
N SER A 203 -5.83 32.01 13.05
CA SER A 203 -6.91 32.78 13.67
C SER A 203 -7.27 32.26 15.07
N SER A 204 -7.13 30.96 15.31
CA SER A 204 -7.36 30.33 16.61
C SER A 204 -6.28 30.68 17.64
N PHE A 205 -5.02 30.85 17.21
CA PHE A 205 -3.96 31.35 18.09
C PHE A 205 -4.23 32.79 18.55
N GLN A 206 -4.73 33.66 17.67
CA GLN A 206 -5.09 35.03 18.06
C GLN A 206 -6.19 35.06 19.12
N LEU A 207 -7.20 34.19 18.98
CA LEU A 207 -8.28 34.04 19.98
C LEU A 207 -7.77 33.56 21.35
N SER A 208 -6.66 32.82 21.39
CA SER A 208 -6.04 32.37 22.65
C SER A 208 -5.26 33.47 23.42
N GLY A 209 -5.21 34.69 22.88
CA GLY A 209 -4.44 35.80 23.45
C GLY A 209 -2.95 35.79 23.10
N ILE A 210 -2.48 34.80 22.33
CA ILE A 210 -1.13 34.75 21.78
C ILE A 210 -1.10 35.64 20.53
N THR A 211 -0.45 36.81 20.63
CA THR A 211 -0.30 37.71 19.49
C THR A 211 0.59 37.07 18.43
N LEU A 212 0.02 36.78 17.27
CA LEU A 212 0.78 36.35 16.11
C LEU A 212 1.62 37.52 15.59
N THR A 213 2.92 37.28 15.46
CA THR A 213 3.87 38.28 14.98
C THR A 213 4.19 38.11 13.48
N HIS A 214 3.65 37.05 12.88
CA HIS A 214 3.74 36.70 11.45
C HIS A 214 2.50 35.95 10.98
N THR A 215 2.32 35.88 9.67
CA THR A 215 1.32 35.05 8.98
C THR A 215 2.00 34.14 7.95
N ILE A 216 1.36 33.02 7.61
CA ILE A 216 1.88 32.08 6.61
C ILE A 216 1.55 32.53 5.19
N ASN A 217 2.57 32.53 4.34
CA ASN A 217 2.40 32.60 2.90
C ASN A 217 1.92 31.25 2.35
N VAL A 218 0.61 31.15 2.09
CA VAL A 218 -0.02 29.92 1.58
C VAL A 218 0.58 29.46 0.25
N ASN A 219 1.05 30.37 -0.61
CA ASN A 219 1.64 30.01 -1.90
C ASN A 219 2.97 29.28 -1.72
N VAL A 220 3.79 29.71 -0.74
CA VAL A 220 5.04 29.01 -0.38
C VAL A 220 4.72 27.69 0.32
N LEU A 221 3.72 27.68 1.22
CA LEU A 221 3.27 26.47 1.90
C LEU A 221 2.80 25.37 0.92
N LYS A 222 2.07 25.73 -0.15
CA LYS A 222 1.63 24.80 -1.20
C LYS A 222 2.81 24.05 -1.83
N GLY A 223 3.97 24.70 -1.96
CA GLY A 223 5.22 24.03 -2.38
C GLY A 223 5.68 22.97 -1.39
N TYR A 224 5.63 23.27 -0.08
CA TYR A 224 5.98 22.31 0.97
C TYR A 224 5.00 21.17 1.12
N ILE A 225 3.70 21.37 0.83
CA ILE A 225 2.68 20.32 0.92
C ILE A 225 3.01 19.11 0.04
N LEU A 226 3.62 19.31 -1.14
CA LEU A 226 4.10 18.22 -1.98
C LEU A 226 5.13 17.36 -1.25
N PHE A 227 6.14 18.00 -0.64
CA PHE A 227 7.20 17.30 0.09
C PHE A 227 6.71 16.66 1.39
N ILE A 228 5.80 17.33 2.12
CA ILE A 228 5.13 16.76 3.30
C ILE A 228 4.36 15.51 2.90
N SER A 229 3.58 15.58 1.82
CA SER A 229 2.81 14.45 1.29
C SER A 229 3.71 13.28 0.90
N ALA A 230 4.87 13.54 0.28
CA ALA A 230 5.82 12.50 -0.07
C ALA A 230 6.42 11.79 1.16
N VAL A 231 6.81 12.53 2.19
CA VAL A 231 7.33 11.97 3.45
C VAL A 231 6.24 11.15 4.17
N TRP A 232 5.01 11.67 4.22
CA TRP A 232 3.86 10.99 4.79
C TRP A 232 3.43 9.73 4.04
N LEU A 233 3.54 9.70 2.70
CA LEU A 233 3.35 8.48 1.93
C LEU A 233 4.42 7.42 2.27
N ALA A 234 5.67 7.83 2.46
CA ALA A 234 6.73 6.92 2.92
C ALA A 234 6.47 6.41 4.36
N GLU A 235 5.88 7.23 5.22
CA GLU A 235 5.45 6.83 6.56
C GLU A 235 4.26 5.85 6.54
N ILE A 236 3.27 6.07 5.67
CA ILE A 236 2.19 5.10 5.43
C ILE A 236 2.77 3.75 4.97
N MET A 237 3.71 3.78 4.02
CA MET A 237 4.40 2.57 3.56
C MET A 237 5.10 1.83 4.72
N TYR A 238 5.74 2.57 5.65
CA TYR A 238 6.33 1.97 6.85
C TYR A 238 5.27 1.22 7.67
N HIS A 239 4.13 1.85 7.94
CA HIS A 239 3.07 1.26 8.75
C HIS A 239 2.43 0.03 8.08
N ILE A 240 2.27 0.05 6.76
CA ILE A 240 1.80 -1.12 5.99
C ILE A 240 2.79 -2.28 6.14
N VAL A 241 4.08 -2.04 5.97
CA VAL A 241 5.12 -3.08 6.14
C VAL A 241 5.14 -3.59 7.58
N ASN A 242 4.98 -2.72 8.58
CA ASN A 242 4.92 -3.12 9.98
C ASN A 242 3.71 -4.03 10.27
N LEU A 243 2.55 -3.77 9.66
CA LEU A 243 1.35 -4.60 9.79
C LEU A 243 1.50 -5.99 9.16
N LEU A 244 2.20 -6.07 8.02
CA LEU A 244 2.39 -7.30 7.27
C LEU A 244 3.44 -8.21 7.88
N VAL A 245 4.62 -7.65 8.14
CA VAL A 245 5.79 -8.44 8.54
C VAL A 245 5.71 -8.78 10.02
N GLY A 246 5.17 -7.88 10.85
CA GLY A 246 4.99 -8.12 12.29
C GLY A 246 6.30 -8.35 13.07
N VAL A 247 7.46 -8.25 12.43
CA VAL A 247 8.79 -8.36 13.03
C VAL A 247 9.69 -7.22 12.53
N LYS A 248 10.52 -6.68 13.43
CA LYS A 248 11.37 -5.53 13.14
C LYS A 248 12.75 -6.00 12.65
N THR A 249 12.89 -6.15 11.33
CA THR A 249 14.19 -6.48 10.71
C THR A 249 15.10 -5.25 10.63
N LYS A 250 16.41 -5.45 10.44
CA LYS A 250 17.38 -4.35 10.24
C LYS A 250 16.97 -3.41 9.09
N LYS A 251 16.44 -3.96 7.98
CA LYS A 251 15.98 -3.17 6.82
C LYS A 251 14.77 -2.30 7.18
N ILE A 252 13.80 -2.85 7.90
CA ILE A 252 12.60 -2.12 8.35
C ILE A 252 12.97 -1.03 9.35
N ALA A 253 13.88 -1.32 10.29
CA ALA A 253 14.37 -0.35 11.26
C ALA A 253 15.16 0.80 10.60
N LEU A 254 15.96 0.49 9.58
CA LEU A 254 16.66 1.50 8.78
C LEU A 254 15.68 2.37 7.99
N TYR A 255 14.68 1.75 7.35
CA TYR A 255 13.64 2.48 6.62
C TYR A 255 12.88 3.45 7.53
N GLU A 256 12.45 2.99 8.72
CA GLU A 256 11.81 3.85 9.73
C GLU A 256 12.71 5.04 10.10
N LEU A 257 14.01 4.79 10.34
CA LEU A 257 14.96 5.83 10.68
C LEU A 257 15.11 6.88 9.56
N ILE A 258 15.18 6.43 8.30
CA ILE A 258 15.25 7.32 7.13
C ILE A 258 14.01 8.20 7.04
N VAL A 259 12.80 7.62 7.22
CA VAL A 259 11.55 8.38 7.20
C VAL A 259 11.55 9.44 8.31
N LYS A 260 11.93 9.08 9.55
CA LYS A 260 11.97 10.06 10.66
C LYS A 260 13.03 11.15 10.45
N ALA A 261 14.17 10.80 9.86
CA ALA A 261 15.19 11.78 9.50
C ALA A 261 14.70 12.74 8.40
N ALA A 262 13.99 12.23 7.39
CA ALA A 262 13.37 13.06 6.35
C ALA A 262 12.32 14.02 6.94
N THR A 263 11.48 13.55 7.86
CA THR A 263 10.52 14.40 8.59
C THR A 263 11.23 15.52 9.34
N LEU A 264 12.32 15.21 10.06
CA LEU A 264 13.10 16.21 10.78
C LEU A 264 13.74 17.24 9.84
N ILE A 265 14.38 16.79 8.76
CA ILE A 265 15.01 17.67 7.76
C ILE A 265 13.97 18.61 7.17
N LEU A 266 12.82 18.07 6.76
CA LEU A 266 11.74 18.87 6.19
C LEU A 266 11.19 19.89 7.19
N ALA A 267 11.00 19.50 8.45
CA ALA A 267 10.57 20.42 9.50
C ALA A 267 11.58 21.55 9.71
N VAL A 268 12.89 21.26 9.72
CA VAL A 268 13.95 22.29 9.83
C VAL A 268 13.94 23.24 8.63
N ILE A 269 13.77 22.74 7.41
CA ILE A 269 13.66 23.57 6.21
C ILE A 269 12.45 24.52 6.33
N ILE A 270 11.28 23.99 6.69
CA ILE A 270 10.05 24.78 6.87
C ILE A 270 10.23 25.86 7.95
N ILE A 271 10.85 25.52 9.08
CA ILE A 271 11.11 26.49 10.16
C ILE A 271 12.04 27.61 9.69
N THR A 272 13.05 27.29 8.88
CA THR A 272 14.10 28.25 8.51
C THR A 272 13.76 29.12 7.31
N ASP A 273 12.77 28.73 6.50
CA ASP A 273 12.35 29.50 5.33
C ASP A 273 11.64 30.81 5.69
N THR A 274 12.35 31.92 5.51
CA THR A 274 11.80 33.26 5.76
C THR A 274 10.73 33.67 4.76
N ASN A 275 10.65 33.05 3.57
CA ASN A 275 9.62 33.37 2.59
C ASN A 275 8.25 32.81 2.97
N LEU A 276 8.25 31.77 3.81
CA LEU A 276 7.02 31.17 4.33
C LEU A 276 6.34 32.07 5.37
N TYR A 277 7.11 32.88 6.11
CA TYR A 277 6.61 33.69 7.22
C TYR A 277 6.62 35.19 6.85
N VAL A 278 5.44 35.77 6.67
CA VAL A 278 5.26 37.19 6.37
C VAL A 278 5.14 37.97 7.68
N GLY A 279 6.00 38.97 7.89
CA GLY A 279 6.03 39.78 9.11
C GLY A 279 7.36 39.65 9.86
N THR A 280 7.32 39.61 11.19
CA THR A 280 8.54 39.48 12.00
C THR A 280 8.97 38.01 12.15
N THR A 281 10.28 37.76 12.23
CA THR A 281 10.87 36.41 12.24
C THR A 281 10.78 35.71 13.61
N SER A 282 9.75 35.98 14.40
CA SER A 282 9.59 35.32 15.70
C SER A 282 9.31 33.82 15.53
N LEU A 283 9.54 33.04 16.59
CA LEU A 283 9.21 31.61 16.65
C LEU A 283 7.81 31.36 17.22
N LEU A 284 7.08 32.40 17.64
CA LEU A 284 5.76 32.28 18.25
C LEU A 284 4.66 32.07 17.19
N GLY A 285 3.51 31.53 17.59
CA GLY A 285 2.42 31.23 16.66
C GLY A 285 2.62 29.94 15.89
N ILE A 286 2.22 29.90 14.61
CA ILE A 286 2.22 28.65 13.83
C ILE A 286 3.63 28.09 13.55
N ARG A 287 4.66 28.93 13.58
CA ARG A 287 6.06 28.48 13.51
C ARG A 287 6.46 27.63 14.72
N ALA A 288 5.85 27.87 15.88
CA ALA A 288 6.04 27.05 17.07
C ALA A 288 5.54 25.62 16.89
N ILE A 289 4.49 25.40 16.09
CA ILE A 289 4.01 24.04 15.75
C ILE A 289 5.08 23.29 14.98
N PHE A 290 5.69 23.90 13.97
CA PHE A 290 6.78 23.27 13.22
C PHE A 290 8.00 23.02 14.09
N VAL A 291 8.35 23.94 15.00
CA VAL A 291 9.41 23.73 16.00
C VAL A 291 9.09 22.53 16.90
N LEU A 292 7.86 22.41 17.39
CA LEU A 292 7.43 21.26 18.19
C LEU A 292 7.55 19.96 17.39
N ILE A 293 7.10 19.95 16.13
CA ILE A 293 7.24 18.81 15.22
C ILE A 293 8.72 18.45 15.05
N ALA A 294 9.61 19.44 14.84
CA ALA A 294 11.04 19.20 14.72
C ALA A 294 11.65 18.62 16.01
N ILE A 295 11.24 19.11 17.19
CA ILE A 295 11.70 18.57 18.48
C ILE A 295 11.24 17.12 18.64
N LEU A 296 9.97 16.82 18.38
CA LEU A 296 9.44 15.46 18.45
C LEU A 296 10.16 14.53 17.45
N ALA A 297 10.34 14.98 16.20
CA ALA A 297 11.06 14.23 15.18
C ALA A 297 12.53 13.99 15.59
N LEU A 298 13.19 14.97 16.20
CA LEU A 298 14.55 14.82 16.73
C LEU A 298 14.61 13.77 17.83
N ILE A 299 13.68 13.80 18.79
CA ILE A 299 13.59 12.79 19.86
C ILE A 299 13.40 11.39 19.25
N GLU A 300 12.54 11.26 18.24
CA GLU A 300 12.32 10.00 17.54
C GLU A 300 13.59 9.53 16.82
N VAL A 301 14.24 10.39 16.04
CA VAL A 301 15.49 10.05 15.33
C VAL A 301 16.56 9.58 16.31
N VAL A 302 16.77 10.31 17.42
CA VAL A 302 17.76 9.94 18.45
C VAL A 302 17.38 8.59 19.09
N SER A 303 16.13 8.42 19.50
CA SER A 303 15.62 7.17 20.12
C SER A 303 15.78 5.96 19.19
N LYS A 304 15.43 6.10 17.91
CA LYS A 304 15.50 5.04 16.90
C LYS A 304 16.95 4.75 16.52
N THR A 305 17.82 5.76 16.45
CA THR A 305 19.27 5.58 16.22
C THR A 305 19.90 4.79 17.36
N MET A 306 19.63 5.16 18.61
CA MET A 306 20.14 4.40 19.77
C MET A 306 19.67 2.95 19.77
N LYS A 307 18.38 2.70 19.45
CA LYS A 307 17.86 1.34 19.31
C LYS A 307 18.53 0.61 18.14
N PHE A 308 18.73 1.26 17.00
CA PHE A 308 19.36 0.66 15.84
C PHE A 308 20.79 0.21 16.15
N ILE A 309 21.59 1.07 16.78
CA ILE A 309 22.96 0.76 17.22
C ILE A 309 22.94 -0.41 18.22
N LYS A 310 22.10 -0.33 19.26
CA LYS A 310 22.02 -1.35 20.31
C LYS A 310 21.65 -2.74 19.77
N TYR A 311 20.63 -2.82 18.92
CA TYR A 311 20.08 -4.10 18.49
C TYR A 311 20.79 -4.69 17.26
N TYR A 312 21.30 -3.87 16.35
CA TYR A 312 21.80 -4.36 15.05
C TYR A 312 23.28 -4.08 14.77
N LEU A 313 23.95 -3.23 15.55
CA LEU A 313 25.40 -2.98 15.39
C LEU A 313 26.20 -3.59 16.55
N LEU A 314 25.76 -3.42 17.80
CA LEU A 314 26.48 -3.92 18.97
C LEU A 314 26.22 -5.41 19.24
N LYS A 315 24.99 -5.89 19.04
CA LYS A 315 24.63 -7.31 19.26
C LYS A 315 25.30 -8.26 18.24
N SER A 316 25.60 -7.76 17.04
CA SER A 316 26.40 -8.46 16.02
C SER A 316 27.85 -8.70 16.47
N TYR A 317 28.33 -8.01 17.51
CA TYR A 317 29.72 -8.10 17.98
C TYR A 317 29.89 -9.05 19.16
N SER A 318 28.82 -9.38 19.90
CA SER A 318 28.88 -10.29 21.05
C SER A 318 28.56 -11.76 20.70
N SER A 319 28.36 -12.07 19.43
CA SER A 319 28.04 -13.42 18.91
C SER A 319 29.13 -14.00 17.99
N ARG A 320 30.30 -13.35 17.93
CA ARG A 320 31.55 -13.92 17.41
C ARG A 320 32.46 -14.26 18.58
#